data_AF-A0A960UQD2-F1
#
_entry.id   AF-A0A960UQD2-F1
#
_cell.length_a   1.000
_cell.length_b   1.000
_cell.length_c   1.000
_cell.angle_alpha   90.00
_cell.angle_beta   90.00
_cell.angle_gamma   90.00
#
_symmetry.space_group_name_H-M   'P 1'
#
loop_
_entity.id
_entity.type
_entity.pdbx_description
1 polymer ?
#
loop_
_entity_poly.entity_id
_entity_poly.type
_entity_poly.pdbx_seq_one_letter_code
_entity_poly.pdbx_strand_id
1 'polypeptide(L)'
;MRSEIKRVKIIAMLLGVLLLVVLSLVVVTGMVVGPDHFGYWQIRYALITLVVAIGYESLAYLGFRYYQRRRTIVPATSRYGNALLETSIPTFVILSFTQLVHPVEALFSPPSYAYFFFIMLSTLRLEFRLSLFTGFVAAVEYGILVYWLSPEFSSYKLISADGVIGSGLVLPAFHVAKSMMYIIAGLIAGYVGREIRRNFQNTMASMEERNRV
;
A
#
# COMPACT_ATOMS: atom_id res chain seq x y z
N MET A 1 -20.30 9.60 6.25
CA MET A 1 -21.04 8.30 6.17
C MET A 1 -21.06 7.69 4.76
N ARG A 2 -21.52 8.40 3.71
CA ARG A 2 -21.34 7.93 2.32
C ARG A 2 -19.86 7.84 1.90
N SER A 3 -18.95 8.63 2.49
CA SER A 3 -17.52 8.61 2.12
C SER A 3 -16.77 7.37 2.63
N GLU A 4 -17.08 6.83 3.82
CA GLU A 4 -16.45 5.60 4.33
C GLU A 4 -16.82 4.37 3.50
N ILE A 5 -18.09 4.26 3.07
CA ILE A 5 -18.54 3.18 2.16
C ILE A 5 -17.87 3.31 0.79
N LYS A 6 -17.74 4.54 0.27
CA LYS A 6 -16.99 4.79 -0.96
C LYS A 6 -15.52 4.41 -0.81
N ARG A 7 -14.90 4.74 0.32
CA ARG A 7 -13.50 4.42 0.63
C ARG A 7 -13.24 2.91 0.61
N VAL A 8 -14.04 2.14 1.34
CA VAL A 8 -13.91 0.67 1.36
C VAL A 8 -14.11 0.08 -0.04
N LYS A 9 -15.08 0.60 -0.81
CA LYS A 9 -15.28 0.18 -2.20
C LYS A 9 -14.07 0.48 -3.08
N ILE A 10 -13.41 1.63 -2.90
CA ILE A 10 -12.19 1.99 -3.63
C ILE A 10 -11.03 1.09 -3.21
N ILE A 11 -10.87 0.79 -1.90
CA ILE A 11 -9.83 -0.15 -1.42
C ILE A 11 -10.06 -1.54 -2.01
N ALA A 12 -11.29 -2.06 -1.96
CA ALA A 12 -11.62 -3.36 -2.55
C ALA A 12 -11.37 -3.38 -4.07
N MET A 13 -11.72 -2.30 -4.78
CA MET A 13 -11.41 -2.15 -6.20
C MET A 13 -9.89 -2.12 -6.44
N LEU A 14 -9.13 -1.39 -5.63
CA LEU A 14 -7.67 -1.30 -5.73
C LEU A 14 -7.02 -2.66 -5.47
N LEU A 15 -7.44 -3.38 -4.43
CA LEU A 15 -6.99 -4.74 -4.14
C LEU A 15 -7.34 -5.70 -5.28
N GLY A 16 -8.52 -5.55 -5.89
CA GLY A 16 -8.93 -6.31 -7.07
C GLY A 16 -8.04 -6.02 -8.28
N VAL A 17 -7.72 -4.75 -8.54
CA VAL A 17 -6.79 -4.37 -9.62
C VAL A 17 -5.38 -4.90 -9.33
N LEU A 18 -4.90 -4.78 -8.08
CA LEU A 18 -3.60 -5.32 -7.67
C LEU A 18 -3.54 -6.84 -7.85
N LEU A 19 -4.61 -7.55 -7.50
CA LEU A 19 -4.75 -8.99 -7.75
C LEU A 19 -4.66 -9.30 -9.25
N LEU A 20 -5.36 -8.56 -10.10
CA LEU A 20 -5.29 -8.74 -11.56
C LEU A 20 -3.88 -8.47 -12.10
N VAL A 21 -3.20 -7.45 -11.58
CA VAL A 21 -1.79 -7.16 -11.95
C VAL A 21 -0.90 -8.33 -11.55
N VAL A 22 -1.01 -8.83 -10.32
CA VAL A 22 -0.24 -10.01 -9.86
C VAL A 22 -0.53 -11.23 -10.74
N LEU A 23 -1.80 -11.50 -11.06
CA LEU A 23 -2.19 -12.61 -11.94
C LEU A 23 -1.62 -12.44 -13.35
N SER A 24 -1.66 -11.22 -13.90
CA SER A 24 -1.10 -10.94 -15.22
C SER A 24 0.41 -11.17 -15.25
N LEU A 25 1.12 -10.75 -14.20
CA LEU A 25 2.56 -10.96 -14.05
C LEU A 25 2.88 -12.45 -13.98
N VAL A 26 2.10 -13.22 -13.19
CA VAL A 26 2.19 -14.68 -13.11
C VAL A 26 2.01 -15.35 -14.48
N VAL A 27 0.97 -14.96 -15.23
CA VAL A 27 0.69 -15.54 -16.55
C VAL A 27 1.81 -15.21 -17.53
N VAL A 28 2.25 -13.95 -17.59
CA VAL A 28 3.32 -13.50 -18.50
C VAL A 28 4.63 -14.20 -18.16
N THR A 29 5.03 -14.25 -16.89
CA THR A 29 6.28 -14.94 -16.51
C THR A 29 6.19 -16.44 -16.75
N GLY A 30 5.04 -17.07 -16.48
CA GLY A 30 4.82 -18.49 -16.79
C GLY A 30 4.87 -18.79 -18.30
N MET A 31 4.39 -17.88 -19.15
CA MET A 31 4.50 -18.00 -20.61
C MET A 31 5.95 -17.88 -21.10
N VAL A 32 6.77 -17.04 -20.46
CA VAL A 32 8.15 -16.78 -20.87
C VAL A 32 9.12 -17.85 -20.36
N VAL A 33 8.95 -18.29 -19.10
CA VAL A 33 9.87 -19.23 -18.42
C VAL A 33 9.46 -20.69 -18.61
N GLY A 34 8.20 -20.94 -18.97
CA GLY A 34 7.64 -22.28 -19.11
C GLY A 34 7.03 -22.82 -17.80
N PRO A 35 5.94 -23.61 -17.86
CA PRO A 35 5.20 -24.08 -16.68
C PRO A 35 6.06 -24.90 -15.70
N ASP A 36 7.01 -25.69 -16.20
CA ASP A 36 7.73 -26.69 -15.38
C ASP A 36 8.86 -26.10 -14.53
N HIS A 37 9.27 -24.86 -14.82
CA HIS A 37 10.27 -24.12 -14.03
C HIS A 37 9.65 -22.99 -13.21
N PHE A 38 8.35 -22.75 -13.37
CA PHE A 38 7.64 -21.73 -12.63
C PHE A 38 7.04 -22.35 -11.36
N GLY A 39 7.59 -21.99 -10.19
CA GLY A 39 7.12 -22.55 -8.94
C GLY A 39 5.76 -22.00 -8.51
N TYR A 40 4.69 -22.64 -9.00
CA TYR A 40 3.29 -22.33 -8.66
C TYR A 40 3.03 -22.30 -7.14
N TRP A 41 3.82 -23.05 -6.38
CA TRP A 41 3.71 -23.15 -4.92
C TRP A 41 4.13 -21.86 -4.18
N GLN A 42 4.89 -20.96 -4.81
CA GLN A 42 5.35 -19.73 -4.16
C GLN A 42 4.35 -18.57 -4.35
N ILE A 43 3.61 -18.56 -5.47
CA ILE A 43 2.54 -17.57 -5.76
C ILE A 43 1.32 -17.73 -4.84
N ARG A 44 1.09 -18.93 -4.32
CA ARG A 44 -0.03 -19.20 -3.40
C ARG A 44 -0.04 -18.24 -2.21
N TYR A 45 1.13 -17.84 -1.71
CA TYR A 45 1.23 -16.96 -0.54
C TYR A 45 0.79 -15.52 -0.87
N ALA A 46 1.12 -15.02 -2.06
CA ALA A 46 0.64 -13.73 -2.54
C ALA A 46 -0.89 -13.75 -2.75
N LEU A 47 -1.42 -14.82 -3.34
CA LEU A 47 -2.85 -15.00 -3.53
C LEU A 47 -3.61 -15.14 -2.21
N ILE A 48 -3.11 -15.95 -1.28
CA ILE A 48 -3.69 -16.09 0.08
C ILE A 48 -3.67 -14.74 0.78
N THR A 49 -2.55 -14.01 0.74
CA THR A 49 -2.44 -12.67 1.34
C THR A 49 -3.49 -11.72 0.77
N LEU A 50 -3.64 -11.67 -0.56
CA LEU A 50 -4.64 -10.82 -1.22
C LEU A 50 -6.07 -11.23 -0.89
N VAL A 51 -6.38 -12.54 -0.89
CA VAL A 51 -7.71 -13.05 -0.54
C VAL A 51 -8.03 -12.78 0.92
N VAL A 52 -7.09 -12.98 1.83
CA VAL A 52 -7.24 -12.67 3.26
C VAL A 52 -7.41 -11.17 3.47
N ALA A 53 -6.65 -10.33 2.76
CA ALA A 53 -6.80 -8.88 2.81
C ALA A 53 -8.18 -8.44 2.32
N ILE A 54 -8.68 -9.00 1.22
CA ILE A 54 -10.04 -8.74 0.71
C ILE A 54 -11.10 -9.21 1.73
N GLY A 55 -10.89 -10.36 2.36
CA GLY A 55 -11.77 -10.90 3.40
C GLY A 55 -11.80 -10.04 4.66
N TYR A 56 -10.63 -9.60 5.14
CA TYR A 56 -10.50 -8.66 6.25
C TYR A 56 -11.19 -7.34 5.94
N GLU A 57 -10.96 -6.75 4.76
CA GLU A 57 -11.58 -5.49 4.35
C GLU A 57 -13.12 -5.63 4.26
N SER A 58 -13.60 -6.80 3.81
CA SER A 58 -15.03 -7.14 3.77
C SER A 58 -15.64 -7.30 5.16
N LEU A 59 -14.88 -7.84 6.11
CA LEU A 59 -15.30 -7.94 7.52
C LEU A 59 -15.27 -6.58 8.21
N ALA A 60 -14.22 -5.78 7.99
CA ALA A 60 -14.14 -4.40 8.45
C ALA A 60 -15.31 -3.58 7.91
N TYR A 61 -15.68 -3.74 6.63
CA TYR A 61 -16.88 -3.15 6.04
C TYR A 61 -18.15 -3.49 6.82
N LEU A 62 -18.35 -4.77 7.15
CA LEU A 62 -19.50 -5.26 7.90
C LEU A 62 -19.51 -4.73 9.34
N GLY A 63 -18.35 -4.70 10.00
CA GLY A 63 -18.17 -4.14 11.34
C GLY A 63 -18.48 -2.64 11.37
N PHE A 64 -17.94 -1.86 10.43
CA PHE A 64 -18.27 -0.44 10.29
C PHE A 64 -19.77 -0.23 10.02
N ARG A 65 -20.40 -1.09 9.20
CA ARG A 65 -21.86 -1.07 8.96
C ARG A 65 -22.67 -1.37 10.23
N TYR A 66 -22.17 -2.26 11.09
CA TYR A 66 -22.79 -2.60 12.37
C TYR A 66 -22.69 -1.45 13.39
N TYR A 67 -21.51 -0.86 13.59
CA TYR A 67 -21.32 0.31 14.46
C TYR A 67 -22.10 1.54 13.95
N GLN A 68 -22.26 1.65 12.63
CA GLN A 68 -23.05 2.71 12.00
C GLN A 68 -24.55 2.60 12.34
N ARG A 69 -25.11 1.38 12.43
CA ARG A 69 -26.49 1.16 12.88
C ARG A 69 -26.73 1.60 14.34
N ARG A 70 -25.68 1.65 15.17
CA ARG A 70 -25.76 2.05 16.57
C ARG A 70 -25.40 3.53 16.84
N ARG A 71 -25.13 4.35 15.80
CA ARG A 71 -24.69 5.76 15.92
C ARG A 71 -23.47 6.00 16.84
N THR A 72 -22.67 4.98 17.10
CA THR A 72 -21.48 5.08 17.95
C THR A 72 -20.29 5.59 17.15
N ILE A 73 -19.55 6.53 17.74
CA ILE A 73 -18.32 7.09 17.16
C ILE A 73 -17.27 5.97 17.13
N VAL A 74 -16.69 5.69 15.96
CA VAL A 74 -15.57 4.75 15.84
C VAL A 74 -14.38 5.30 16.63
N PRO A 75 -13.83 4.55 17.60
CA PRO A 75 -12.70 5.00 18.39
C PRO A 75 -11.47 5.29 17.50
N ALA A 76 -10.73 6.34 17.83
CA ALA A 76 -9.57 6.77 17.05
C ALA A 76 -8.54 5.63 16.90
N THR A 77 -8.31 4.85 17.96
CA THR A 77 -7.39 3.70 17.96
C THR A 77 -7.71 2.66 16.89
N SER A 78 -9.00 2.33 16.67
CA SER A 78 -9.38 1.41 15.59
C SER A 78 -9.06 1.96 14.21
N ARG A 79 -9.08 3.27 14.00
CA ARG A 79 -8.74 3.88 12.70
C ARG A 79 -7.24 3.79 12.40
N TYR A 80 -6.39 4.00 13.41
CA TYR A 80 -4.94 3.83 13.27
C TYR A 80 -4.57 2.35 13.09
N GLY A 81 -5.20 1.44 13.85
CA GLY A 81 -5.02 -0.01 13.67
C GLY A 81 -5.41 -0.47 12.26
N ASN A 82 -6.54 -0.01 11.74
CA ASN A 82 -6.94 -0.34 10.37
C ASN A 82 -5.99 0.26 9.32
N ALA A 83 -5.50 1.49 9.55
CA ALA A 83 -4.49 2.09 8.68
C ALA A 83 -3.21 1.27 8.64
N LEU A 84 -2.73 0.82 9.80
CA LEU A 84 -1.54 -0.02 9.91
C LEU A 84 -1.74 -1.31 9.12
N LEU A 85 -2.83 -2.03 9.37
CA LEU A 85 -3.12 -3.30 8.67
C LEU A 85 -3.25 -3.12 7.16
N GLU A 86 -3.91 -2.05 6.70
CA GLU A 86 -4.01 -1.73 5.28
C GLU A 86 -2.62 -1.46 4.67
N THR A 87 -1.78 -0.67 5.34
CA THR A 87 -0.42 -0.34 4.85
C THR A 87 0.54 -1.53 4.89
N SER A 88 0.29 -2.54 5.72
CA SER A 88 1.10 -3.76 5.77
C SER A 88 0.83 -4.73 4.61
N ILE A 89 -0.26 -4.56 3.85
CA ILE A 89 -0.60 -5.48 2.74
C ILE A 89 0.52 -5.56 1.69
N PRO A 90 1.06 -4.44 1.15
CA PRO A 90 2.23 -4.45 0.28
C PRO A 90 3.42 -5.25 0.84
N THR A 91 3.70 -5.13 2.15
CA THR A 91 4.79 -5.84 2.82
C THR A 91 4.69 -7.35 2.65
N PHE A 92 3.52 -7.92 2.95
CA PHE A 92 3.28 -9.35 2.82
C PHE A 92 3.31 -9.83 1.37
N VAL A 93 2.84 -8.99 0.44
CA VAL A 93 2.95 -9.28 -1.00
C VAL A 93 4.41 -9.31 -1.44
N ILE A 94 5.24 -8.36 -1.01
CA ILE A 94 6.68 -8.35 -1.34
C ILE A 94 7.38 -9.59 -0.76
N LEU A 95 7.11 -9.95 0.50
CA LEU A 95 7.65 -11.17 1.12
C LEU A 95 7.27 -12.44 0.36
N SER A 96 6.09 -12.47 -0.26
CA SER A 96 5.71 -13.58 -1.13
C SER A 96 6.52 -13.58 -2.44
N PHE A 97 6.85 -12.40 -2.95
CA PHE A 97 7.67 -12.24 -4.16
C PHE A 97 9.14 -12.61 -3.98
N THR A 98 9.72 -12.45 -2.78
CA THR A 98 11.11 -12.88 -2.51
C THR A 98 11.28 -14.41 -2.61
N GLN A 99 10.18 -15.17 -2.64
CA GLN A 99 10.18 -16.61 -2.88
C GLN A 99 10.19 -16.97 -4.37
N LEU A 100 9.94 -16.00 -5.25
CA LEU A 100 9.87 -16.15 -6.72
C LEU A 100 11.10 -15.59 -7.42
N VAL A 101 11.55 -14.42 -6.95
CA VAL A 101 12.66 -13.67 -7.54
C VAL A 101 13.66 -13.31 -6.45
N HIS A 102 14.86 -12.91 -6.88
CA HIS A 102 15.89 -12.47 -5.94
C HIS A 102 15.35 -11.34 -5.03
N PRO A 103 15.66 -11.31 -3.71
CA PRO A 103 15.12 -10.33 -2.78
C PRO A 103 15.28 -8.87 -3.22
N VAL A 104 16.41 -8.54 -3.84
CA VAL A 104 16.66 -7.22 -4.42
C VAL A 104 15.64 -6.88 -5.51
N GLU A 105 15.37 -7.81 -6.44
CA GLU A 105 14.40 -7.61 -7.51
C GLU A 105 12.98 -7.49 -6.94
N ALA A 106 12.64 -8.26 -5.90
CA ALA A 106 11.37 -8.13 -5.20
C ALA A 106 11.18 -6.73 -4.59
N LEU A 107 12.25 -6.08 -4.10
CA LEU A 107 12.19 -4.70 -3.57
C LEU A 107 11.99 -3.63 -4.65
N PHE A 108 12.38 -3.92 -5.90
CA PHE A 108 12.13 -3.07 -7.07
C PHE A 108 10.83 -3.43 -7.80
N SER A 109 10.23 -4.56 -7.46
CA SER A 109 9.01 -5.06 -8.10
C SER A 109 7.80 -4.14 -7.90
N PRO A 110 6.77 -4.24 -8.76
CA PRO A 110 5.55 -3.43 -8.69
C PRO A 110 4.88 -3.37 -7.30
N PRO A 111 4.80 -4.46 -6.51
CA PRO A 111 4.31 -4.43 -5.13
C PRO A 111 4.93 -3.35 -4.23
N SER A 112 6.20 -2.99 -4.41
CA SER A 112 6.83 -1.91 -3.64
C SER A 112 6.19 -0.54 -3.90
N TYR A 113 5.62 -0.31 -5.09
CA TYR A 113 4.90 0.93 -5.37
C TYR A 113 3.48 0.91 -4.82
N ALA A 114 2.96 -0.24 -4.39
CA ALA A 114 1.62 -0.34 -3.84
C ALA A 114 1.45 0.48 -2.55
N TYR A 115 2.51 0.69 -1.78
CA TYR A 115 2.49 1.61 -0.62
C TYR A 115 1.97 3.01 -0.99
N PHE A 116 2.33 3.55 -2.15
CA PHE A 116 1.84 4.86 -2.59
C PHE A 116 0.32 4.87 -2.78
N PHE A 117 -0.29 3.77 -3.23
CA PHE A 117 -1.73 3.67 -3.34
C PHE A 117 -2.42 3.71 -1.97
N PHE A 118 -1.91 2.98 -0.98
CA PHE A 118 -2.47 3.03 0.37
C PHE A 118 -2.30 4.40 1.02
N ILE A 119 -1.16 5.05 0.80
CA ILE A 119 -0.92 6.44 1.24
C ILE A 119 -1.91 7.39 0.56
N MET A 120 -2.13 7.29 -0.76
CA MET A 120 -3.12 8.12 -1.46
C MET A 120 -4.54 7.84 -0.98
N LEU A 121 -4.90 6.58 -0.69
CA LEU A 121 -6.20 6.23 -0.15
C LEU A 121 -6.43 6.77 1.26
N SER A 122 -5.37 6.99 2.03
CA SER A 122 -5.46 7.64 3.34
C SER A 122 -6.03 9.06 3.25
N THR A 123 -5.88 9.76 2.11
CA THR A 123 -6.41 11.12 1.89
C THR A 123 -7.93 11.18 2.06
N LEU A 124 -8.61 10.08 1.71
CA LEU A 124 -10.07 9.96 1.80
C LEU A 124 -10.57 9.98 3.24
N ARG A 125 -9.68 9.76 4.22
CA ARG A 125 -10.00 9.86 5.65
C ARG A 125 -10.11 11.32 6.10
N LEU A 126 -9.72 12.29 5.27
CA LEU A 126 -9.81 13.75 5.51
C LEU A 126 -9.18 14.18 6.86
N GLU A 127 -8.20 13.40 7.34
CA GLU A 127 -7.51 13.59 8.60
C GLU A 127 -6.00 13.54 8.34
N PHE A 128 -5.36 14.72 8.38
CA PHE A 128 -3.93 14.86 8.12
C PHE A 128 -3.06 13.89 8.92
N ARG A 129 -3.38 13.70 10.21
CA ARG A 129 -2.60 12.84 11.11
C ARG A 129 -2.63 11.38 10.67
N LEU A 130 -3.76 10.90 10.15
CA LEU A 130 -3.87 9.53 9.64
C LEU A 130 -3.06 9.34 8.37
N SER A 131 -3.05 10.31 7.45
CA SER A 131 -2.23 10.23 6.23
C SER A 131 -0.74 10.27 6.52
N LEU A 132 -0.31 11.16 7.43
CA LEU A 132 1.08 11.20 7.87
C LEU A 132 1.49 9.88 8.52
N PHE A 133 0.63 9.32 9.39
CA PHE A 133 0.86 8.02 10.00
C PHE A 133 1.00 6.91 8.96
N THR A 134 0.13 6.85 7.95
CA THR A 134 0.24 5.81 6.90
C THR A 134 1.54 5.91 6.10
N GLY A 135 2.01 7.12 5.79
CA GLY A 135 3.31 7.30 5.12
C GLY A 135 4.49 6.91 6.00
N PHE A 136 4.43 7.21 7.30
CA PHE A 136 5.44 6.79 8.26
C PHE A 136 5.48 5.27 8.44
N VAL A 137 4.32 4.62 8.60
CA VAL A 137 4.22 3.16 8.70
C VAL A 137 4.79 2.50 7.45
N ALA A 138 4.41 2.97 6.25
CA ALA A 138 4.96 2.45 5.00
C ALA A 138 6.50 2.58 4.92
N ALA A 139 7.06 3.71 5.36
CA ALA A 139 8.51 3.91 5.38
C ALA A 139 9.23 2.98 6.37
N VAL A 140 8.63 2.75 7.54
CA VAL A 140 9.16 1.85 8.56
C VAL A 140 9.06 0.40 8.12
N GLU A 141 7.90 -0.04 7.62
CA GLU A 141 7.70 -1.41 7.13
C GLU A 141 8.65 -1.73 5.97
N TYR A 142 8.77 -0.82 5.00
CA TYR A 142 9.72 -0.98 3.90
C TYR A 142 11.17 -0.96 4.39
N GLY A 143 11.52 -0.07 5.33
CA GLY A 143 12.86 0.00 5.91
C GLY A 143 13.25 -1.28 6.66
N ILE A 144 12.32 -1.83 7.46
CA ILE A 144 12.50 -3.12 8.15
C ILE A 144 12.67 -4.24 7.13
N LEU A 145 11.86 -4.25 6.08
CA LEU A 145 11.95 -5.25 5.02
C LEU A 145 13.31 -5.20 4.31
N VAL A 146 13.81 -4.01 3.97
CA VAL A 146 15.14 -3.82 3.37
C VAL A 146 16.24 -4.28 4.32
N TYR A 147 16.15 -3.92 5.60
CA TYR A 147 17.11 -4.36 6.61
C TYR A 147 17.13 -5.89 6.75
N TRP A 148 15.95 -6.51 6.79
CA TRP A 148 15.82 -7.97 6.92
C TRP A 148 16.35 -8.74 5.71
N LEU A 149 16.19 -8.17 4.50
CA LEU A 149 16.69 -8.75 3.26
C LEU A 149 18.15 -8.34 2.93
N SER A 150 18.76 -7.46 3.73
CA SER A 150 20.11 -6.93 3.48
C SER A 150 21.23 -7.98 3.40
N PRO A 151 21.19 -9.13 4.11
CA PRO A 151 22.21 -10.17 3.96
C PRO A 151 22.29 -10.71 2.53
N GLU A 152 21.15 -10.78 1.85
CA GLU A 152 21.01 -11.27 0.47
C GLU A 152 21.47 -10.23 -0.57
N PHE A 153 21.84 -9.00 -0.17
CA PHE A 153 22.29 -8.00 -1.13
C PHE A 153 23.71 -8.27 -1.63
N SER A 154 24.54 -8.93 -0.81
CA SER A 154 25.93 -9.24 -1.13
C SER A 154 26.07 -10.29 -2.24
N SER A 155 25.07 -11.15 -2.39
CA SER A 155 24.99 -12.18 -3.45
C SER A 155 24.45 -11.62 -4.77
N TYR A 156 23.85 -10.43 -4.76
CA TYR A 156 23.28 -9.81 -5.95
C TYR A 156 24.34 -9.13 -6.82
N LYS A 157 24.46 -9.58 -8.07
CA LYS A 157 25.35 -8.96 -9.07
C LYS A 157 24.50 -8.18 -10.07
N LEU A 158 24.60 -6.84 -10.03
CA LEU A 158 24.12 -5.99 -11.11
C LEU A 158 25.06 -6.15 -12.31
N ILE A 159 24.65 -6.96 -13.28
CA ILE A 159 25.36 -7.16 -14.54
C ILE A 159 24.87 -6.08 -15.51
N SER A 160 25.74 -5.14 -15.90
CA SER A 160 25.50 -4.26 -17.03
C SER A 160 26.25 -4.75 -18.27
N ALA A 161 25.89 -4.24 -19.44
CA ALA A 161 26.54 -4.55 -20.72
C ALA A 161 28.05 -4.22 -20.73
N ASP A 162 28.51 -3.35 -19.83
CA ASP A 162 29.89 -2.82 -19.81
C ASP A 162 30.68 -3.26 -18.55
N GLY A 163 30.12 -4.10 -17.67
CA GLY A 163 30.77 -4.63 -16.46
C GLY A 163 29.95 -4.52 -15.17
N VAL A 164 30.53 -4.92 -14.03
CA VAL A 164 29.87 -4.86 -12.71
C VAL A 164 29.85 -3.41 -12.19
N ILE A 165 28.68 -2.77 -12.14
CA ILE A 165 28.53 -1.33 -11.79
C ILE A 165 28.59 -1.05 -10.28
N GLY A 166 28.80 -2.06 -9.44
CA GLY A 166 29.10 -1.88 -8.02
C GLY A 166 28.03 -2.51 -7.12
N SER A 167 28.48 -3.43 -6.27
CA SER A 167 27.62 -4.36 -5.54
C SER A 167 27.55 -4.10 -4.02
N GLY A 168 27.73 -2.86 -3.57
CA GLY A 168 27.82 -2.59 -2.11
C GLY A 168 27.14 -1.34 -1.60
N LEU A 169 27.45 -0.16 -2.17
CA LEU A 169 27.03 1.13 -1.59
C LEU A 169 25.82 1.79 -2.26
N VAL A 170 25.55 1.49 -3.53
CA VAL A 170 24.50 2.16 -4.31
C VAL A 170 23.10 1.62 -3.98
N LEU A 171 23.00 0.32 -3.69
CA LEU A 171 21.74 -0.36 -3.37
C LEU A 171 21.08 0.18 -2.08
N PRO A 172 21.79 0.33 -0.94
CA PRO A 172 21.19 0.90 0.27
C PRO A 172 20.69 2.34 0.10
N ALA A 173 21.39 3.18 -0.67
CA ALA A 173 21.04 4.58 -0.85
C ALA A 173 19.67 4.76 -1.56
N PHE A 174 19.40 3.95 -2.59
CA PHE A 174 18.10 3.98 -3.28
C PHE A 174 16.94 3.55 -2.37
N HIS A 175 17.15 2.58 -1.49
CA HIS A 175 16.13 2.14 -0.55
C HIS A 175 15.83 3.19 0.53
N VAL A 176 16.87 3.88 1.03
CA VAL A 176 16.70 5.02 1.95
C VAL A 176 15.91 6.14 1.28
N ALA A 177 16.26 6.51 0.04
CA ALA A 177 15.52 7.51 -0.72
C ALA A 177 14.05 7.10 -0.90
N LYS A 178 13.77 5.83 -1.23
CA LYS A 178 12.42 5.30 -1.37
C LYS A 178 11.61 5.38 -0.06
N SER A 179 12.21 5.02 1.08
CA SER A 179 11.58 5.21 2.41
C SER A 179 11.25 6.67 2.68
N MET A 180 12.15 7.61 2.36
CA MET A 180 11.88 9.04 2.50
C MET A 180 10.72 9.49 1.60
N MET A 181 10.62 8.95 0.37
CA MET A 181 9.51 9.25 -0.53
C MET A 181 8.16 8.82 0.05
N TYR A 182 8.07 7.71 0.79
CA TYR A 182 6.82 7.32 1.46
C TYR A 182 6.40 8.31 2.55
N ILE A 183 7.35 8.84 3.33
CA ILE A 183 7.07 9.88 4.34
C ILE A 183 6.57 11.15 3.65
N ILE A 184 7.27 11.59 2.59
CA ILE A 184 6.89 12.78 1.80
C ILE A 184 5.50 12.59 1.18
N ALA A 185 5.21 11.41 0.62
CA ALA A 185 3.90 11.09 0.09
C ALA A 185 2.82 11.16 1.18
N GLY A 186 3.10 10.68 2.41
CA GLY A 186 2.19 10.80 3.55
C GLY A 186 1.91 12.24 3.95
N LEU A 187 2.94 13.09 3.96
CA LEU A 187 2.81 14.54 4.20
C LEU A 187 1.94 15.22 3.14
N ILE A 188 2.23 14.97 1.86
CA ILE A 188 1.48 15.54 0.73
C ILE A 188 0.03 15.06 0.75
N ALA A 189 -0.19 13.75 0.95
CA ALA A 189 -1.51 13.16 1.08
C ALA A 189 -2.30 13.82 2.23
N GLY A 190 -1.68 13.98 3.39
CA GLY A 190 -2.31 14.64 4.53
C GLY A 190 -2.70 16.08 4.21
N TYR A 191 -1.83 16.83 3.54
CA TYR A 191 -2.09 18.21 3.13
C TYR A 191 -3.29 18.28 2.17
N VAL A 192 -3.28 17.46 1.11
CA VAL A 192 -4.38 17.39 0.13
C VAL A 192 -5.70 17.01 0.81
N GLY A 193 -5.69 16.02 1.71
CA GLY A 193 -6.89 15.63 2.45
C GLY A 193 -7.45 16.76 3.32
N ARG A 194 -6.58 17.56 3.95
CA ARG A 194 -6.99 18.74 4.72
C ARG A 194 -7.61 19.82 3.83
N GLU A 195 -7.01 20.06 2.68
CA GLU A 195 -7.48 21.07 1.72
C GLU A 195 -8.86 20.70 1.15
N ILE A 196 -9.05 19.44 0.76
CA ILE A 196 -10.36 18.93 0.31
C ILE A 196 -11.44 19.16 1.38
N ARG A 197 -11.13 18.86 2.64
CA ARG A 197 -12.06 19.07 3.75
C ARG A 197 -12.42 20.54 3.93
N ARG A 198 -11.42 21.42 3.89
CA ARG A 198 -11.61 22.87 4.05
C ARG A 198 -12.50 23.43 2.93
N ASN A 199 -12.23 23.04 1.69
CA ASN A 199 -13.02 23.48 0.54
C ASN A 199 -14.47 23.00 0.62
N PHE A 200 -14.70 21.75 1.04
CA PHE A 200 -16.05 21.24 1.25
C PHE A 200 -16.82 22.02 2.33
N GLN A 201 -16.17 22.35 3.45
CA GLN A 201 -16.78 23.15 4.52
C GLN A 201 -17.13 24.56 4.05
N ASN A 202 -16.24 25.21 3.31
CA ASN A 202 -16.48 26.55 2.76
C ASN A 202 -17.65 26.56 1.76
N THR A 203 -17.75 25.55 0.88
CA THR A 203 -18.86 25.44 -0.08
C THR A 203 -20.20 25.19 0.61
N MET A 204 -20.24 24.41 1.69
CA MET A 204 -21.48 24.22 2.45
C MET A 204 -21.92 25.50 3.16
N ALA A 205 -20.99 26.24 3.76
CA ALA A 205 -21.28 27.50 4.42
C ALA A 205 -21.86 28.53 3.44
N SER A 206 -21.28 28.66 2.24
CA SER A 206 -21.79 29.60 1.23
C SER A 206 -23.17 29.21 0.68
N MET A 207 -23.48 27.91 0.61
CA MET A 207 -24.82 27.43 0.24
C MET A 207 -25.86 27.75 1.31
N GLU A 208 -25.51 27.60 2.59
CA GLU A 208 -26.40 27.94 3.71
C GLU A 208 -26.68 29.45 3.79
N GLU A 209 -25.67 30.30 3.56
CA GLU A 209 -25.85 31.75 3.51
C GLU A 209 -26.76 32.16 2.35
N ARG A 210 -26.58 31.57 1.16
CA ARG A 210 -27.43 31.87 -0.01
C ARG A 210 -28.87 31.42 0.14
N ASN A 211 -29.12 30.37 0.93
CA ASN A 211 -30.47 29.87 1.19
C ASN A 211 -31.20 30.65 2.30
N ARG A 212 -30.50 31.56 3.01
CA ARG A 212 -31.07 32.42 4.06
C ARG A 212 -31.48 33.80 3.56
N VAL A 213 -31.13 34.18 2.33
CA VAL A 213 -31.49 35.44 1.65
C VAL A 213 -32.62 35.19 0.68
#